data_AF-A0A1C5PQM4-F1
#
_entry.id   AF-A0A1C5PQM4-F1
#
_cell.length_a   1.000
_cell.length_b   1.000
_cell.length_c   1.000
_cell.angle_alpha   90.00
_cell.angle_beta   90.00
_cell.angle_gamma   90.00
#
_symmetry.space_group_name_H-M   'P 1'
#
loop_
_entity.id
_entity.type
_entity.pdbx_description
1 polymer ?
#
loop_
_entity_poly.entity_id
_entity_poly.type
_entity_poly.pdbx_seq_one_letter_code
_entity_poly.pdbx_strand_id
1 'polypeptide(L)'
;MKIRAVVPLRYQNLLERDDAKRELADIQAFLDTSGIEYGEGAIEFTPLSMRYVHSDRQLHMACLFVNTLEGAIQELHAVVRLKLADGPAGRSGSAEAARNAVFAKTTFDFAPDFMGRLNRGEAMLIHIGIPTKGLHEDEAFSVRDFVISVSEVRVTPAPPLDEPDEREGCDDVW
;
A
#
# COMPACT_ATOMS: atom_id res chain seq x y z
N MET A 1 7.26 -16.81 -1.49
CA MET A 1 8.18 -15.70 -1.83
C MET A 1 8.36 -14.82 -0.61
N LYS A 2 9.58 -14.39 -0.26
CA LYS A 2 9.78 -13.43 0.83
C LYS A 2 9.44 -12.02 0.32
N ILE A 3 8.59 -11.29 1.04
CA ILE A 3 8.19 -9.92 0.68
C ILE A 3 9.02 -8.91 1.48
N ARG A 4 9.54 -7.90 0.79
CA ARG A 4 10.29 -6.79 1.39
C ARG A 4 9.45 -5.52 1.40
N ALA A 5 9.25 -4.93 2.57
CA ALA A 5 8.59 -3.63 2.69
C ALA A 5 9.52 -2.52 2.16
N VAL A 6 8.96 -1.60 1.37
CA VAL A 6 9.63 -0.41 0.84
C VAL A 6 8.72 0.80 0.94
N VAL A 7 9.30 1.99 0.90
CA VAL A 7 8.55 3.25 0.74
C VAL A 7 8.70 3.76 -0.69
N PRO A 8 7.72 4.53 -1.21
CA PRO A 8 7.83 5.18 -2.51
C PRO A 8 9.09 6.06 -2.60
N LEU A 9 9.66 6.21 -3.80
CA LEU A 9 10.81 7.08 -4.07
C LEU A 9 10.64 8.47 -3.43
N ARG A 10 9.47 9.08 -3.60
CA ARG A 10 9.15 10.41 -3.07
C ARG A 10 9.28 10.53 -1.54
N TYR A 11 9.20 9.42 -0.82
CA TYR A 11 9.23 9.37 0.64
C TYR A 11 10.50 8.72 1.19
N GLN A 12 11.49 8.39 0.35
CA GLN A 12 12.74 7.79 0.83
C GLN A 12 13.49 8.70 1.81
N ASN A 13 13.44 10.02 1.63
CA ASN A 13 14.03 10.97 2.55
C ASN A 13 13.39 10.93 3.96
N LEU A 14 12.14 10.48 4.10
CA LEU A 14 11.51 10.32 5.41
C LEU A 14 12.15 9.20 6.22
N LEU A 15 12.83 8.25 5.57
CA LEU A 15 13.58 7.18 6.25
C LEU A 15 14.80 7.69 7.00
N GLU A 16 15.11 8.99 6.99
CA GLU A 16 16.09 9.57 7.90
C GLU A 16 15.53 9.67 9.33
N ARG A 17 14.20 9.75 9.48
CA ARG A 17 13.51 9.86 10.76
C ARG A 17 13.32 8.50 11.42
N ASP A 18 13.50 8.46 12.74
CA ASP A 18 13.44 7.21 13.52
C ASP A 18 12.03 6.60 13.61
N ASP A 19 10.98 7.43 13.51
CA ASP A 19 9.60 6.96 13.47
C ASP A 19 9.28 6.21 12.18
N ALA A 20 9.67 6.78 11.03
CA ALA A 20 9.50 6.14 9.72
C ALA A 20 10.32 4.84 9.58
N LYS A 21 11.56 4.82 10.09
CA LYS A 21 12.37 3.58 10.12
C LYS A 21 11.71 2.48 10.94
N ARG A 22 11.17 2.85 12.11
CA ARG A 22 10.50 1.92 13.01
C ARG A 22 9.22 1.36 12.40
N GLU A 23 8.41 2.23 11.81
CA GLU A 23 7.21 1.80 11.10
C GLU A 23 7.54 0.80 9.97
N LEU A 24 8.53 1.10 9.13
CA LEU A 24 8.93 0.18 8.06
C LEU A 24 9.43 -1.17 8.61
N ALA A 25 10.15 -1.15 9.74
CA ALA A 25 10.60 -2.36 10.42
C ALA A 25 9.44 -3.17 11.01
N ASP A 26 8.46 -2.51 11.62
CA ASP A 26 7.26 -3.14 12.17
C ASP A 26 6.42 -3.79 11.05
N ILE A 27 6.32 -3.13 9.90
CA ILE A 27 5.64 -3.67 8.71
C ILE A 27 6.41 -4.87 8.15
N GLN A 28 7.74 -4.80 8.09
CA GLN A 28 8.55 -5.95 7.68
C GLN A 28 8.34 -7.14 8.62
N ALA A 29 8.33 -6.91 9.94
CA ALA A 29 8.08 -7.96 10.92
C ALA A 29 6.67 -8.54 10.79
N PHE A 30 5.66 -7.71 10.51
CA PHE A 30 4.31 -8.17 10.18
C PHE A 30 4.32 -9.07 8.94
N LEU A 31 4.92 -8.65 7.83
CA LEU A 31 5.00 -9.45 6.61
C LEU A 31 5.66 -10.81 6.86
N ASP A 32 6.78 -10.80 7.61
CA ASP A 32 7.54 -12.02 7.93
C ASP A 32 6.76 -13.01 8.81
N THR A 33 5.79 -12.55 9.61
CA THR A 33 5.06 -13.37 10.60
C THR A 33 3.59 -13.62 10.26
N SER A 34 3.00 -12.83 9.37
CA SER A 34 1.56 -12.85 9.06
C SER A 34 1.07 -14.14 8.42
N GLY A 35 1.97 -14.92 7.78
CA GLY A 35 1.62 -16.11 7.01
C GLY A 35 0.75 -15.81 5.78
N ILE A 36 0.70 -14.56 5.32
CA ILE A 36 -0.05 -14.19 4.11
C ILE A 36 0.60 -14.84 2.89
N GLU A 37 -0.18 -15.64 2.18
CA GLU A 37 0.21 -16.22 0.89
C GLU A 37 -0.22 -15.27 -0.22
N TYR A 38 0.76 -14.64 -0.86
CA TYR A 38 0.55 -13.80 -2.03
C TYR A 38 0.52 -14.66 -3.29
N GLY A 39 -0.45 -14.39 -4.18
CA GLY A 39 -0.53 -15.03 -5.49
C GLY A 39 0.64 -14.62 -6.41
N GLU A 40 0.77 -15.29 -7.54
CA GLU A 40 1.77 -14.97 -8.56
C GLU A 40 1.16 -14.17 -9.71
N GLY A 41 1.95 -13.28 -10.32
CA GLY A 41 1.56 -12.61 -11.55
C GLY A 41 0.57 -11.46 -11.40
N ALA A 42 0.51 -10.81 -10.23
CA ALA A 42 -0.41 -9.71 -9.97
C ALA A 42 0.21 -8.58 -9.13
N ILE A 43 -0.52 -7.47 -9.01
CA ILE A 43 -0.33 -6.52 -7.93
C ILE A 43 -1.37 -6.83 -6.86
N GLU A 44 -0.90 -7.25 -5.70
CA GLU A 44 -1.75 -7.58 -4.56
C GLU A 44 -1.91 -6.35 -3.66
N PHE A 45 -3.10 -6.15 -3.10
CA PHE A 45 -3.40 -5.04 -2.20
C PHE A 45 -3.61 -5.57 -0.78
N THR A 46 -2.80 -5.11 0.18
CA THR A 46 -2.91 -5.51 1.59
C THR A 46 -3.20 -4.30 2.47
N PRO A 47 -4.45 -4.11 2.95
CA PRO A 47 -4.73 -3.12 3.99
C PRO A 47 -4.06 -3.51 5.31
N LEU A 48 -3.49 -2.53 6.03
CA LEU A 48 -2.80 -2.76 7.31
C LEU A 48 -3.57 -2.18 8.50
N SER A 49 -4.03 -0.93 8.39
CA SER A 49 -4.71 -0.23 9.47
C SER A 49 -5.78 0.72 8.93
N MET A 50 -6.80 0.98 9.76
CA MET A 50 -7.97 1.78 9.41
C MET A 50 -8.39 2.60 10.64
N ARG A 51 -8.24 3.93 10.60
CA ARG A 51 -8.67 4.82 11.68
C ARG A 51 -9.43 6.01 11.12
N TYR A 52 -10.70 6.12 11.49
CA TYR A 52 -11.48 7.31 11.20
C TYR A 52 -11.18 8.40 12.23
N VAL A 53 -10.95 9.61 11.72
CA VAL A 53 -10.71 10.81 12.51
C VAL A 53 -11.79 11.81 12.18
N HIS A 54 -12.65 12.12 13.16
CA HIS A 54 -13.84 12.92 12.95
C HIS A 54 -13.51 14.37 12.60
N SER A 55 -12.46 14.94 13.22
CA SER A 55 -12.01 16.31 12.92
C SER A 55 -11.66 16.49 11.44
N ASP A 56 -11.06 15.48 10.83
CA ASP A 56 -10.58 15.50 9.46
C ASP A 56 -11.66 15.02 8.48
N ARG A 57 -12.69 14.34 9.01
CA ARG A 57 -13.72 13.61 8.25
C ARG A 57 -13.11 12.62 7.26
N GLN A 58 -12.02 11.97 7.68
CA GLN A 58 -11.27 11.02 6.87
C GLN A 58 -11.04 9.71 7.61
N LEU A 59 -11.17 8.61 6.87
CA LEU A 59 -10.63 7.32 7.24
C LEU A 59 -9.17 7.30 6.79
N HIS A 60 -8.24 7.36 7.75
CA HIS A 60 -6.82 7.17 7.50
C HIS A 60 -6.54 5.68 7.38
N MET A 61 -5.92 5.29 6.26
CA MET A 61 -5.56 3.92 5.94
C MET A 61 -4.07 3.82 5.65
N ALA A 62 -3.41 2.84 6.25
CA ALA A 62 -2.12 2.33 5.77
C ALA A 62 -2.37 1.07 4.95
N CYS A 63 -1.75 0.95 3.78
CA CYS A 63 -1.87 -0.22 2.93
C CYS A 63 -0.57 -0.50 2.16
N LEU A 64 -0.47 -1.72 1.63
CA LEU A 64 0.63 -2.18 0.78
C LEU A 64 0.12 -2.48 -0.62
N PHE A 65 0.89 -2.07 -1.62
CA PHE A 65 0.84 -2.66 -2.96
C PHE A 65 2.03 -3.60 -3.11
N VAL A 66 1.76 -4.89 -3.27
CA VAL A 66 2.77 -5.95 -3.35
C VAL A 66 2.92 -6.38 -4.79
N ASN A 67 4.14 -6.28 -5.32
CA ASN A 67 4.43 -6.72 -6.68
C ASN A 67 4.80 -8.19 -6.72
N THR A 68 3.93 -9.02 -7.30
CA THR A 68 4.19 -10.45 -7.55
C THR A 68 4.30 -10.79 -9.04
N LEU A 69 4.33 -9.78 -9.91
CA LEU A 69 4.63 -9.92 -11.33
C LEU A 69 6.08 -10.39 -11.53
N GLU A 70 6.39 -10.94 -12.71
CA GLU A 70 7.73 -11.42 -13.01
C GLU A 70 8.80 -10.31 -13.04
N GLY A 71 8.39 -9.08 -13.35
CA GLY A 71 9.27 -7.93 -13.50
C GLY A 71 8.97 -6.79 -12.52
N ALA A 72 9.85 -5.79 -12.51
CA ALA A 72 9.62 -4.56 -11.79
C ALA A 72 8.63 -3.66 -12.55
N ILE A 73 7.91 -2.82 -11.81
CA ILE A 73 7.01 -1.80 -12.35
C ILE A 73 7.48 -0.40 -11.91
N GLN A 74 7.09 0.62 -12.67
CA GLN A 74 7.39 2.03 -12.38
C GLN A 74 6.16 2.93 -12.31
N GLU A 75 5.00 2.44 -12.76
CA GLU A 75 3.71 3.13 -12.60
C GLU A 75 2.66 2.14 -12.15
N LEU A 76 1.71 2.63 -11.35
CA LEU A 76 0.58 1.86 -10.86
C LEU A 76 -0.67 2.72 -10.83
N HIS A 77 -1.70 2.26 -11.53
CA HIS A 77 -3.05 2.74 -11.40
C HIS A 77 -3.91 1.67 -10.74
N ALA A 78 -4.71 2.05 -9.74
CA ALA A 78 -5.68 1.16 -9.11
C ALA A 78 -6.86 1.95 -8.55
N VAL A 79 -8.04 1.35 -8.58
CA VAL A 79 -9.24 1.89 -7.93
C VAL A 79 -9.60 1.03 -6.74
N VAL A 80 -9.66 1.64 -5.57
CA VAL A 80 -10.05 0.99 -4.31
C VAL A 80 -11.40 1.52 -3.84
N ARG A 81 -12.29 0.60 -3.49
CA ARG A 81 -13.59 0.88 -2.89
C ARG A 81 -13.71 0.13 -1.57
N LEU A 82 -14.19 0.84 -0.56
CA LEU A 82 -14.42 0.32 0.79
C LEU A 82 -15.92 0.32 1.08
N LYS A 83 -16.39 -0.77 1.66
CA LYS A 83 -17.71 -0.87 2.28
C LYS A 83 -17.54 -1.55 3.63
N LEU A 84 -18.26 -1.14 4.65
CA LEU A 84 -18.32 -1.93 5.88
C LEU A 84 -18.97 -3.29 5.58
N ALA A 85 -18.42 -4.35 6.17
CA ALA A 85 -18.92 -5.70 6.04
C ALA A 85 -20.28 -5.85 6.76
N ASP A 86 -21.18 -6.60 6.15
CA ASP A 86 -22.47 -6.91 6.76
C ASP A 86 -22.24 -7.98 7.86
N GLY A 87 -22.35 -7.61 9.14
CA GLY A 87 -22.08 -8.50 10.28
C GLY A 87 -22.93 -8.18 11.52
N PRO A 88 -23.12 -9.14 12.45
CA PRO A 88 -23.87 -8.87 13.68
C PRO A 88 -23.15 -7.77 14.45
N ALA A 89 -23.91 -6.76 14.87
CA ALA A 89 -23.45 -5.59 15.63
C ALA A 89 -22.40 -5.99 16.67
N GLY A 90 -21.13 -5.74 16.33
CA GLY A 90 -19.98 -6.20 17.08
C GLY A 90 -19.09 -5.06 17.52
N ARG A 91 -19.58 -3.81 17.59
CA ARG A 91 -18.91 -2.69 18.29
C ARG A 91 -19.89 -1.73 18.94
N SER A 92 -19.45 -1.24 20.09
CA SER A 92 -20.08 -0.32 21.04
C SER A 92 -19.99 1.14 20.58
N GLY A 93 -20.40 1.42 19.36
CA GLY A 93 -20.71 2.75 18.81
C GLY A 93 -22.01 2.58 18.01
N SER A 94 -22.91 3.57 18.01
CA SER A 94 -24.31 3.33 17.61
C SER A 94 -24.39 2.56 16.27
N ALA A 95 -24.98 1.36 16.32
CA ALA A 95 -25.06 0.43 15.19
C ALA A 95 -25.80 1.01 13.96
N GLU A 96 -26.29 2.24 14.08
CA GLU A 96 -27.01 3.02 13.09
C GLU A 96 -26.09 4.01 12.33
N ALA A 97 -25.05 4.57 12.98
CA ALA A 97 -24.07 5.44 12.32
C ALA A 97 -23.17 4.64 11.36
N ALA A 98 -22.70 3.46 11.78
CA ALA A 98 -21.90 2.57 10.95
C ALA A 98 -22.65 2.08 9.69
N ARG A 99 -23.98 1.93 9.73
CA ARG A 99 -24.78 1.49 8.56
C ARG A 99 -24.83 2.52 7.42
N ASN A 100 -24.67 3.80 7.75
CA ASN A 100 -24.74 4.91 6.79
C ASN A 100 -23.36 5.45 6.42
N ALA A 101 -22.29 4.79 6.86
CA ALA A 101 -20.94 5.22 6.54
C ALA A 101 -20.67 5.08 5.04
N VAL A 102 -20.26 6.17 4.40
CA VAL A 102 -19.90 6.20 2.97
C VAL A 102 -18.46 6.66 2.84
N PHE A 103 -17.63 5.80 2.28
CA PHE A 103 -16.22 6.06 1.98
C PHE A 103 -16.09 6.45 0.51
N ALA A 104 -15.34 7.51 0.23
CA ALA A 104 -15.12 7.96 -1.13
C ALA A 104 -14.40 6.88 -1.98
N LYS A 105 -14.75 6.79 -3.27
CA LYS A 105 -13.97 6.03 -4.26
C LYS A 105 -12.56 6.60 -4.26
N THR A 106 -11.57 5.74 -4.07
CA THR A 106 -10.17 6.14 -4.05
C THR A 106 -9.49 5.64 -5.32
N THR A 107 -8.86 6.55 -6.05
CA THR A 107 -8.03 6.23 -7.21
C THR A 107 -6.59 6.49 -6.86
N PHE A 108 -5.76 5.46 -6.98
CA PHE A 108 -4.31 5.57 -6.93
C PHE A 108 -3.80 5.68 -8.36
N ASP A 109 -2.97 6.69 -8.60
CA ASP A 109 -2.31 6.93 -9.86
C ASP A 109 -0.88 7.37 -9.56
N PHE A 110 0.01 6.38 -9.45
CA PHE A 110 1.40 6.58 -9.06
C PHE A 110 2.26 6.64 -10.31
N ALA A 111 2.86 7.81 -10.53
CA ALA A 111 3.85 8.06 -11.57
C ALA A 111 5.27 7.62 -11.14
N PRO A 112 6.23 7.51 -12.06
CA PRO A 112 7.56 7.00 -11.77
C PRO A 112 8.35 7.85 -10.77
N ASP A 113 8.14 9.16 -10.77
CA ASP A 113 8.77 10.11 -9.84
C ASP A 113 8.24 9.96 -8.40
N PHE A 114 6.99 9.49 -8.25
CA PHE A 114 6.42 9.14 -6.95
C PHE A 114 6.90 7.77 -6.47
N MET A 115 6.69 6.76 -7.31
CA MET A 115 6.85 5.36 -6.94
C MET A 115 8.33 4.93 -6.92
N GLY A 116 9.09 5.40 -7.91
CA GLY A 116 10.35 4.78 -8.30
C GLY A 116 10.12 3.42 -8.95
N ARG A 117 11.04 2.49 -8.69
CA ARG A 117 10.98 1.11 -9.16
C ARG A 117 10.46 0.21 -8.05
N LEU A 118 9.38 -0.52 -8.29
CA LEU A 118 8.87 -1.56 -7.40
C LEU A 118 9.18 -2.94 -7.98
N ASN A 119 10.17 -3.63 -7.41
CA ASN A 119 10.63 -4.93 -7.89
C ASN A 119 9.67 -6.07 -7.48
N ARG A 120 9.77 -7.21 -8.16
CA ARG A 120 9.11 -8.45 -7.73
C ARG A 120 9.52 -8.78 -6.30
N GLY A 121 8.54 -9.11 -5.46
CA GLY A 121 8.77 -9.40 -4.05
C GLY A 121 8.87 -8.16 -3.16
N GLU A 122 8.59 -6.97 -3.67
CA GLU A 122 8.52 -5.76 -2.86
C GLU A 122 7.06 -5.34 -2.60
N ALA A 123 6.84 -4.80 -1.40
CA ALA A 123 5.57 -4.24 -0.94
C ALA A 123 5.75 -2.76 -0.63
N MET A 124 5.12 -1.90 -1.42
CA MET A 124 5.18 -0.46 -1.23
C MET A 124 4.15 0.02 -0.22
N LEU A 125 4.60 0.67 0.85
CA LEU A 125 3.77 1.28 1.87
C LEU A 125 3.16 2.62 1.42
N ILE A 126 1.85 2.74 1.56
CA ILE A 126 1.09 3.96 1.27
C ILE A 126 0.21 4.32 2.46
N HIS A 127 0.22 5.60 2.79
CA HIS A 127 -0.73 6.22 3.71
C HIS A 127 -1.69 7.12 2.94
N ILE A 128 -2.98 6.99 3.20
CA ILE A 128 -4.01 7.81 2.56
C ILE A 128 -5.15 8.15 3.52
N GLY A 129 -5.65 9.38 3.41
CA GLY A 129 -6.89 9.80 4.04
C GLY A 129 -8.05 9.70 3.03
N ILE A 130 -9.06 8.90 3.37
CA ILE A 130 -10.24 8.68 2.52
C ILE A 130 -11.41 9.50 3.07
N PRO A 131 -11.92 10.49 2.33
CA PRO A 131 -13.09 11.26 2.75
C PRO A 131 -14.27 10.34 3.09
N THR A 132 -14.86 10.57 4.27
CA THR A 132 -15.88 9.68 4.83
C THR A 132 -17.06 10.49 5.37
N LYS A 133 -18.29 10.01 5.10
CA LYS A 133 -19.54 10.54 5.64
C LYS A 133 -20.23 9.49 6.51
N GLY A 134 -21.11 9.92 7.41
CA GLY A 134 -21.95 9.04 8.23
C GLY A 134 -21.34 8.59 9.56
N LEU A 135 -20.06 8.88 9.79
CA LEU A 135 -19.38 8.68 11.08
C LEU A 135 -19.30 10.00 11.84
N HIS A 136 -19.44 9.94 13.16
CA HIS A 136 -19.67 11.10 14.03
C HIS A 136 -18.69 11.23 15.19
N GLU A 137 -17.79 10.27 15.36
CA GLU A 137 -16.75 10.26 16.38
C GLU A 137 -15.53 9.51 15.86
N ASP A 138 -14.37 9.71 16.50
CA ASP A 138 -13.15 8.96 16.16
C ASP A 138 -13.40 7.46 16.35
N GLU A 139 -13.02 6.65 15.36
CA GLU A 139 -13.26 5.21 15.40
C GLU A 139 -12.09 4.45 14.80
N ALA A 140 -11.57 3.48 15.54
CA ALA A 140 -10.58 2.54 15.04
C ALA A 140 -11.29 1.29 14.50
N PHE A 141 -10.98 0.90 13.27
CA PHE A 141 -11.56 -0.28 12.64
C PHE A 141 -10.53 -1.39 12.49
N SER A 142 -11.00 -2.64 12.54
CA SER A 142 -10.25 -3.77 12.02
C SER A 142 -10.38 -3.78 10.50
N VAL A 143 -9.33 -4.21 9.80
CA VAL A 143 -9.41 -4.48 8.36
C VAL A 143 -10.57 -5.42 8.02
N ARG A 144 -10.87 -6.39 8.90
CA ARG A 144 -11.95 -7.37 8.72
C ARG A 144 -13.35 -6.75 8.78
N ASP A 145 -13.47 -5.53 9.29
CA ASP A 145 -14.73 -4.80 9.30
C ASP A 145 -15.10 -4.27 7.90
N PHE A 146 -14.21 -4.41 6.91
CA PHE A 146 -14.41 -3.93 5.55
C PHE A 146 -14.47 -5.06 4.53
N VAL A 147 -15.40 -4.90 3.59
CA VAL A 147 -15.29 -5.48 2.25
C VAL A 147 -14.52 -4.48 1.38
N ILE A 148 -13.36 -4.92 0.90
CA ILE A 148 -12.47 -4.11 0.06
C ILE A 148 -12.49 -4.66 -1.35
N SER A 149 -12.76 -3.80 -2.31
CA SER A 149 -12.69 -4.10 -3.73
C SER A 149 -11.59 -3.30 -4.38
N VAL A 150 -10.71 -4.00 -5.10
CA VAL A 150 -9.67 -3.41 -5.94
C VAL A 150 -9.99 -3.73 -7.39
N SER A 151 -9.97 -2.71 -8.25
CA SER A 151 -10.35 -2.82 -9.65
C SER A 151 -9.50 -1.92 -10.53
N GLU A 152 -9.58 -2.10 -11.85
CA GLU A 152 -8.92 -1.24 -12.85
C GLU A 152 -7.38 -1.22 -12.69
N VAL A 153 -6.79 -2.28 -12.13
CA VAL A 153 -5.35 -2.35 -11.88
C VAL A 153 -4.59 -2.34 -13.21
N ARG A 154 -3.73 -1.34 -13.40
CA ARG A 154 -2.86 -1.19 -14.56
C ARG A 154 -1.46 -0.81 -14.09
N VAL A 155 -0.45 -1.34 -14.75
CA VAL A 155 0.95 -1.09 -14.42
C VAL A 155 1.74 -0.79 -15.68
N THR A 156 2.81 -0.03 -15.52
CA THR A 156 3.84 0.13 -16.55
C THR A 156 5.09 -0.61 -16.09
N PRO A 157 5.59 -1.62 -16.84
CA PRO A 157 6.84 -2.29 -16.55
C PRO A 157 8.00 -1.28 -16.50
N ALA A 158 8.90 -1.46 -15.54
CA ALA A 158 10.12 -0.68 -15.48
C ALA A 158 11.14 -1.23 -16.50
N PRO A 159 11.92 -0.37 -17.19
CA PRO A 159 12.99 -0.83 -18.07
C PRO A 159 13.99 -1.69 -17.29
N PRO A 160 14.74 -2.59 -17.94
CA PRO A 160 15.89 -3.25 -17.30
C PRO A 160 16.81 -2.20 -16.69
N LEU A 161 17.41 -2.51 -15.53
CA LEU A 161 18.55 -1.70 -15.09
C LEU A 161 19.67 -2.00 -16.06
N ASP A 162 20.27 -0.98 -16.67
CA ASP A 162 21.47 -1.17 -17.47
C ASP A 162 22.51 -1.82 -16.56
N GLU A 163 23.00 -3.00 -16.95
CA GLU A 163 24.16 -3.60 -16.30
C GLU A 163 25.31 -2.60 -16.48
N PRO A 164 26.10 -2.28 -15.43
CA PRO A 164 27.28 -1.46 -15.61
C PRO A 164 28.13 -2.12 -16.69
N ASP A 165 28.45 -1.38 -17.75
CA ASP A 165 29.24 -1.86 -18.87
C ASP A 165 30.60 -2.29 -18.33
N GLU A 166 30.81 -3.61 -18.14
CA GLU A 166 32.10 -4.18 -17.70
C GLU A 166 33.20 -4.02 -18.79
N ARG A 167 32.94 -3.23 -19.84
CA ARG A 167 33.86 -2.94 -20.96
C ARG A 167 34.54 -1.58 -20.84
N GLU A 168 35.07 -1.24 -19.67
CA GLU A 168 36.21 -0.32 -19.58
C GLU A 168 37.31 -0.99 -18.77
N GLY A 169 38.04 -1.91 -19.41
CA GLY A 169 39.11 -2.64 -18.76
C GLY A 169 39.84 -3.64 -19.64
N CYS A 170 39.97 -3.38 -20.95
CA CYS A 170 40.96 -4.08 -21.74
C CYS A 170 41.61 -3.12 -22.74
N ASP A 171 42.94 -3.17 -22.71
CA ASP A 171 43.89 -2.75 -23.72
C ASP A 171 44.25 -1.25 -23.80
N ASP A 172 45.28 -0.90 -23.02
CA ASP A 172 46.49 -0.38 -23.66
C ASP A 172 47.73 -1.05 -23.06
N VAL A 173 48.14 -2.12 -23.74
CA VAL A 173 49.53 -2.56 -23.84
C VAL A 173 50.33 -1.41 -24.44
N TRP A 174 51.37 -0.92 -23.76
CA TRP A 174 52.73 -0.67 -24.28
C TRP A 174 53.69 -0.40 -23.12
#